data_AF-A0A356AY10-F1
#
_entry.id   AF-A0A356AY10-F1
#
_cell.length_a   1.000
_cell.length_b   1.000
_cell.length_c   1.000
_cell.angle_alpha   90.00
_cell.angle_beta   90.00
_cell.angle_gamma   90.00
#
_symmetry.space_group_name_H-M   'P 1'
#
loop_
_entity.id
_entity.type
_entity.pdbx_description
1 polymer ?
#
loop_
_entity_poly.entity_id
_entity_poly.type
_entity_poly.pdbx_seq_one_letter_code
_entity_poly.pdbx_strand_id
1 'polypeptide(L)'
;MKPSSPKHKRLKRPERLKSARRWLPKYTGKNIVKGYSKHFAVDKICAVIELRMLGYKISDQYLEQLKANLVVRQKAKERRKREKV
;
A
#
# COMPACT_ATOMS: atom_id res chain seq x y z
N MET A 1 -4.93 -15.87 -24.08
CA MET A 1 -3.94 -15.00 -23.40
C MET A 1 -4.53 -14.49 -22.09
N LYS A 2 -3.86 -14.67 -20.94
CA LYS A 2 -4.33 -14.08 -19.67
C LYS A 2 -4.13 -12.55 -19.75
N PRO A 3 -5.11 -11.73 -19.36
CA PRO A 3 -4.93 -10.28 -19.38
C PRO A 3 -3.77 -9.89 -18.44
N SER A 4 -2.87 -9.06 -18.95
CA SER A 4 -1.78 -8.50 -18.16
C SER A 4 -2.36 -7.70 -16.99
N SER A 5 -1.73 -7.77 -15.80
CA SER A 5 -2.09 -6.95 -14.65
C SER A 5 -2.23 -5.47 -15.07
N PRO A 6 -3.27 -4.75 -14.61
CA PRO A 6 -3.51 -3.36 -14.99
C PRO A 6 -2.26 -2.49 -14.89
N LYS A 7 -2.04 -1.61 -15.88
CA LYS A 7 -0.82 -0.80 -16.02
C LYS A 7 -0.44 -0.07 -14.72
N HIS A 8 -1.43 0.50 -14.03
CA HIS A 8 -1.23 1.25 -12.79
C HIS A 8 -0.62 0.40 -11.64
N LYS A 9 -0.78 -0.93 -11.66
CA LYS A 9 -0.19 -1.86 -10.67
C LYS A 9 1.29 -2.19 -10.95
N ARG A 10 1.80 -1.84 -12.13
CA ARG A 10 3.17 -2.14 -12.58
C ARG A 10 4.08 -0.91 -12.61
N LEU A 11 3.55 0.24 -12.21
CA LEU A 11 4.27 1.51 -12.26
C LEU A 11 5.38 1.57 -11.22
N LYS A 12 6.51 2.17 -11.59
CA LYS A 12 7.57 2.53 -10.66
C LYS A 12 7.13 3.73 -9.80
N ARG A 13 7.78 3.94 -8.66
CA ARG A 13 7.47 5.03 -7.71
C ARG A 13 7.25 6.41 -8.35
N PRO A 14 8.13 6.95 -9.22
CA PRO A 14 7.90 8.28 -9.81
C PRO A 14 6.64 8.33 -10.68
N GLU A 15 6.36 7.27 -11.43
CA GLU A 15 5.15 7.16 -12.26
C GLU A 15 3.89 7.04 -11.39
N ARG A 16 3.97 6.30 -10.27
CA ARG A 16 2.89 6.23 -9.28
C ARG A 16 2.58 7.60 -8.70
N LEU A 17 3.58 8.36 -8.26
CA LEU A 17 3.36 9.71 -7.72
C LEU A 17 2.71 10.64 -8.75
N LYS A 18 3.14 10.58 -10.02
CA LYS A 18 2.51 11.36 -11.10
C LYS A 18 1.06 10.94 -11.35
N SER A 19 0.80 9.63 -11.40
CA SER A 19 -0.54 9.08 -11.60
C SER A 19 -1.46 9.37 -10.41
N ALA A 20 -0.93 9.28 -9.19
CA ALA A 20 -1.63 9.54 -7.95
C ALA A 20 -2.21 10.94 -7.89
N ARG A 21 -1.49 11.97 -8.35
CA ARG A 21 -2.02 13.35 -8.41
C ARG A 21 -3.34 13.46 -9.17
N ARG A 22 -3.56 12.63 -10.20
CA ARG A 22 -4.81 12.60 -10.98
C ARG A 22 -5.85 11.66 -10.39
N TRP A 23 -5.41 10.63 -9.68
CA TRP A 23 -6.27 9.62 -9.08
C TRP A 23 -6.88 10.08 -7.74
N LEU A 24 -6.09 10.77 -6.91
CA LEU A 24 -6.46 11.22 -5.58
C LEU A 24 -7.73 12.09 -5.55
N PRO A 25 -7.92 13.10 -6.43
CA PRO A 25 -9.15 13.90 -6.43
C PRO A 25 -10.41 13.11 -6.80
N LYS A 26 -10.24 11.98 -7.52
CA LYS A 26 -11.32 11.10 -7.94
C LYS A 26 -11.63 10.01 -6.93
N TYR A 27 -10.82 9.89 -5.88
CA TYR A 27 -10.97 8.84 -4.89
C TYR A 27 -12.05 9.20 -3.86
N THR A 28 -13.14 8.43 -3.83
CA THR A 28 -14.29 8.65 -2.95
C THR A 28 -14.32 7.70 -1.73
N GLY A 29 -13.28 6.88 -1.55
CA GLY A 29 -13.25 5.91 -0.47
C GLY A 29 -12.88 6.51 0.89
N LYS A 30 -13.35 5.88 1.97
CA LYS A 30 -13.10 6.35 3.35
C LYS A 30 -11.63 6.28 3.78
N ASN A 31 -10.84 5.33 3.27
CA ASN A 31 -9.47 5.11 3.71
C ASN A 31 -8.50 5.21 2.53
N ILE A 32 -7.91 6.40 2.38
CA ILE A 32 -6.99 6.73 1.29
C ILE A 32 -5.79 5.79 1.21
N VAL A 33 -5.23 5.37 2.34
CA VAL A 33 -4.08 4.46 2.39
C VAL A 33 -4.45 3.09 1.82
N LYS A 34 -5.60 2.54 2.24
CA LYS A 34 -6.13 1.26 1.73
C LYS A 34 -6.51 1.36 0.26
N GLY A 35 -7.07 2.49 -0.17
CA GLY A 35 -7.39 2.75 -1.57
C GLY A 35 -6.14 2.77 -2.44
N TYR A 36 -5.15 3.58 -2.03
CA TYR A 36 -3.89 3.75 -2.72
C TYR A 36 -3.12 2.43 -2.83
N SER A 37 -3.01 1.69 -1.73
CA SER A 37 -2.31 0.40 -1.69
C SER A 37 -2.93 -0.60 -2.67
N LYS A 38 -4.27 -0.65 -2.75
CA LYS A 38 -4.99 -1.52 -3.69
C LYS A 38 -4.87 -1.07 -5.14
N HIS A 39 -4.96 0.23 -5.38
CA HIS A 39 -4.89 0.78 -6.73
C HIS A 39 -3.50 0.54 -7.33
N PHE A 40 -2.44 0.88 -6.62
CA PHE A 40 -1.07 0.76 -7.12
C PHE A 40 -0.38 -0.58 -6.78
N ALA A 41 -1.08 -1.52 -6.14
CA ALA A 41 -0.55 -2.80 -5.70
C ALA A 41 0.72 -2.69 -4.83
N VAL A 42 0.78 -1.67 -3.97
CA VAL A 42 1.85 -1.47 -2.99
C VAL A 42 1.40 -1.89 -1.60
N ASP A 43 2.34 -2.10 -0.69
CA ASP A 43 2.00 -2.28 0.71
C ASP A 43 1.50 -0.96 1.36
N LYS A 44 0.88 -1.08 2.53
CA LYS A 44 0.30 0.08 3.22
C LYS A 44 1.36 1.07 3.73
N ILE A 45 2.56 0.60 4.05
CA ILE A 45 3.66 1.46 4.52
C ILE A 45 4.15 2.32 3.34
N CYS A 46 4.39 1.70 2.18
CA CYS A 46 4.70 2.41 0.94
C CYS A 46 3.61 3.43 0.58
N ALA A 47 2.33 3.03 0.68
CA ALA A 47 1.23 3.95 0.45
C ALA A 47 1.27 5.18 1.38
N VAL A 48 1.52 4.98 2.69
CA VAL A 48 1.65 6.11 3.64
C VAL A 48 2.81 7.03 3.26
N ILE A 49 3.98 6.49 2.95
CA ILE A 49 5.16 7.30 2.60
C ILE A 49 4.90 8.11 1.32
N GLU A 50 4.33 7.49 0.28
CA GLU A 50 4.02 8.15 -0.98
C GLU A 50 2.91 9.20 -0.81
N LEU A 51 1.88 8.93 -0.01
CA LEU A 51 0.84 9.90 0.32
C LEU A 51 1.38 11.11 1.09
N ARG A 52 2.31 10.90 2.03
CA ARG A 52 3.01 12.01 2.72
C ARG A 52 3.82 12.87 1.74
N MET A 53 4.50 12.25 0.78
CA MET A 53 5.21 12.98 -0.30
C MET A 53 4.25 13.78 -1.20
N LEU A 54 2.98 13.38 -1.29
CA LEU A 54 1.93 14.09 -2.01
C LEU A 54 1.23 15.16 -1.14
N GLY A 55 1.68 15.38 0.10
CA GLY A 55 1.17 16.42 1.00
C GLY A 55 0.12 15.94 2.02
N TYR A 56 -0.20 14.65 2.08
CA TYR A 56 -1.18 14.15 3.04
C TYR A 56 -0.56 13.98 4.43
N LYS A 57 -1.19 14.61 5.43
CA LYS A 57 -0.81 14.45 6.83
C LYS A 57 -1.37 13.13 7.37
N ILE A 58 -0.53 12.09 7.38
CA ILE A 58 -0.83 10.79 7.99
C ILE A 58 -0.01 10.69 9.27
N SER A 59 -0.62 10.33 10.40
CA SER A 59 0.07 10.26 11.70
C SER A 59 1.16 9.21 11.74
N ASP A 60 2.22 9.47 12.51
CA ASP A 60 3.30 8.50 12.74
C ASP A 60 2.82 7.29 13.52
N GLN A 61 1.92 7.48 14.48
CA GLN A 61 1.27 6.39 15.20
C GLN A 61 0.59 5.38 14.25
N TYR A 62 -0.04 5.86 13.17
CA TYR A 62 -0.65 4.98 12.18
C TYR A 62 0.41 4.18 11.41
N LEU A 63 1.54 4.80 11.07
CA LEU A 63 2.66 4.14 10.42
C LEU A 63 3.29 3.07 11.33
N GLU A 64 3.46 3.35 12.61
CA GLU A 64 3.96 2.41 13.61
C GLU A 64 3.03 1.20 13.77
N GLN A 65 1.72 1.45 13.87
CA GLN A 65 0.73 0.38 13.91
C GLN A 65 0.80 -0.53 12.68
N LEU A 66 1.03 0.04 11.48
CA LEU A 66 1.22 -0.75 10.27
C LEU A 66 2.48 -1.61 10.31
N LYS A 67 3.59 -1.09 10.83
CA LYS A 67 4.84 -1.84 11.01
C LYS A 67 4.66 -2.99 12.01
N ALA A 68 4.06 -2.72 13.17
CA ALA A 68 3.78 -3.75 14.18
C ALA A 68 2.91 -4.88 13.60
N ASN A 69 1.85 -4.53 12.88
CA ASN A 69 0.97 -5.48 12.21
C ASN A 69 1.70 -6.33 11.15
N LEU A 70 2.67 -5.75 10.43
CA LEU A 70 3.50 -6.47 9.46
C LEU A 70 4.33 -7.56 10.15
N VAL A 71 4.98 -7.21 11.27
CA VAL A 71 5.79 -8.15 12.07
C VAL A 71 4.94 -9.29 12.61
N VAL A 72 3.78 -8.99 13.19
CA VAL A 72 2.85 -10.02 13.71
C VAL A 72 2.43 -10.98 12.61
N ARG A 73 2.06 -10.46 11.42
CA ARG A 73 1.68 -11.28 10.27
C ARG A 73 2.82 -12.17 9.78
N GLN A 74 4.05 -11.63 9.72
CA GLN A 74 5.21 -12.41 9.31
C GLN A 74 5.48 -13.55 10.29
N LYS A 75 5.48 -13.27 11.60
CA LYS A 75 5.64 -14.30 12.64
C LYS A 75 4.56 -15.39 12.55
N ALA A 76 3.29 -15.00 12.37
CA ALA A 76 2.19 -15.94 12.20
C ALA A 76 2.34 -16.82 10.94
N LYS A 77 2.83 -16.24 9.83
CA LYS A 77 3.11 -16.97 8.60
C LYS A 77 4.23 -18.00 8.78
N GLU A 78 5.33 -17.60 9.43
CA GLU A 78 6.45 -18.51 9.72
C GLU A 78 6.02 -19.65 10.65
N ARG A 79 5.21 -19.36 11.68
CA ARG A 79 4.66 -20.39 12.57
C ARG A 79 3.83 -21.42 11.79
N ARG A 80 2.89 -20.98 10.95
CA ARG A 80 2.08 -21.87 10.10
C ARG A 80 2.90 -22.68 9.10
N LYS A 81 4.04 -22.14 8.66
CA LYS A 81 4.95 -22.88 7.76
C LYS A 81 5.65 -24.00 8.54
N ARG A 82 6.11 -23.72 9.77
CA ARG A 82 6.74 -24.72 10.65
C ARG A 82 5.77 -25.82 11.10
N GLU A 83 4.51 -25.49 11.33
CA GLU A 83 3.47 -26.47 11.71
C GLU A 83 3.02 -27.38 10.54
N LYS A 84 3.41 -27.06 9.31
CA LYS A 84 3.10 -27.86 8.10
C LYS A 84 4.29 -28.70 7.63
N VAL A 85 5.44 -28.60 8.31
CA VAL A 85 6.65 -29.40 8.10
C VAL A 85 6.63 -30.51 9.14
#